data_AF-A0A1H0M6V6-F1
#
_entry.id   AF-A0A1H0M6V6-F1
#
_cell.length_a   1.000
_cell.length_b   1.000
_cell.length_c   1.000
_cell.angle_alpha   90.00
_cell.angle_beta   90.00
_cell.angle_gamma   90.00
#
_symmetry.space_group_name_H-M   'P 1'
#
loop_
_entity.id
_entity.type
_entity.pdbx_description
1 polymer ?
#
loop_
_entity_poly.entity_id
_entity_poly.type
_entity_poly.pdbx_seq_one_letter_code
_entity_poly.pdbx_strand_id
1 'polypeptide(L)'
;MTSYQVSLEQMAFVEGEMRSITTKIQSTLSDLDDAAKQHLAEWSSDARDAYNLAKAKWDTAADQMAVQLGQATTAVGNIGEYYTSGEKYGTSLWEQ
;
A
#
# COMPACT_ATOMS: atom_id res chain seq x y z
N MET A 1 23.63 23.36 -10.31
CA MET A 1 23.35 22.10 -9.59
C MET A 1 21.85 22.00 -9.44
N THR A 2 21.21 21.09 -10.16
CA THR A 2 19.82 20.72 -9.91
C THR A 2 19.78 20.12 -8.50
N SER A 3 19.19 20.80 -7.53
CA SER A 3 18.90 20.17 -6.25
C SER A 3 17.92 19.04 -6.55
N TYR A 4 18.36 17.79 -6.38
CA TYR A 4 17.44 16.68 -6.21
C TYR A 4 16.77 16.91 -4.86
N GLN A 5 15.75 17.77 -4.86
CA GLN A 5 14.95 18.05 -3.69
C GLN A 5 13.93 16.93 -3.63
N VAL A 6 14.25 15.86 -2.92
CA VAL A 6 13.26 14.85 -2.58
C VAL A 6 12.11 15.57 -1.88
N SER A 7 10.96 15.67 -2.55
CA SER A 7 9.79 16.30 -1.99
C SER A 7 9.13 15.32 -1.02
N LEU A 8 9.39 15.51 0.27
CA LEU A 8 8.73 14.77 1.35
C LEU A 8 7.20 14.90 1.26
N GLU A 9 6.70 16.02 0.73
CA GLU A 9 5.29 16.26 0.47
C GLU A 9 4.72 15.33 -0.60
N GLN A 10 5.41 15.16 -1.74
CA GLN A 10 5.00 14.22 -2.79
C GLN A 10 5.04 12.77 -2.30
N MET A 11 6.00 12.43 -1.44
CA MET A 11 6.09 11.09 -0.84
C MET A 11 4.91 10.79 0.10
N ALA A 12 4.58 11.74 0.99
CA ALA A 12 3.41 11.62 1.87
C ALA A 12 2.10 11.55 1.07
N PHE A 13 2.00 12.31 -0.03
CA PHE A 13 0.87 12.23 -0.95
C PHE A 13 0.73 10.84 -1.57
N VAL A 14 1.82 10.27 -2.11
CA VAL A 14 1.81 8.93 -2.73
C VAL A 14 1.46 7.85 -1.69
N GLU A 15 1.93 7.96 -0.45
CA GLU A 15 1.53 7.05 0.64
C GLU A 15 0.01 7.11 0.91
N GLY A 16 -0.55 8.31 0.97
CA GLY A 16 -1.99 8.52 1.14
C GLY A 16 -2.80 7.89 0.00
N GLU A 17 -2.36 8.09 -1.23
CA GLU A 17 -3.00 7.50 -2.42
C GLU A 17 -2.91 5.96 -2.41
N MET A 18 -1.74 5.39 -2.08
CA MET A 18 -1.58 3.94 -1.98
C MET A 18 -2.48 3.33 -0.90
N ARG A 19 -2.62 4.01 0.25
CA ARG A 19 -3.57 3.59 1.30
C ARG A 19 -5.02 3.65 0.79
N SER A 20 -5.40 4.73 0.12
CA SER A 20 -6.75 4.90 -0.46
C SER A 20 -7.08 3.81 -1.47
N ILE A 21 -6.14 3.50 -2.37
CA ILE A 21 -6.27 2.44 -3.37
C ILE A 21 -6.39 1.07 -2.70
N THR A 22 -5.54 0.79 -1.69
CA THR A 22 -5.58 -0.49 -0.96
C THR A 22 -6.95 -0.71 -0.31
N THR A 23 -7.48 0.31 0.38
CA THR A 23 -8.82 0.25 0.99
C THR A 23 -9.93 0.03 -0.05
N LYS A 24 -9.86 0.72 -1.20
CA LYS A 24 -10.83 0.54 -2.29
C LYS A 24 -10.80 -0.89 -2.83
N ILE A 25 -9.61 -1.45 -3.06
CA ILE A 25 -9.46 -2.83 -3.53
C ILE A 25 -10.05 -3.80 -2.51
N GLN A 26 -9.74 -3.64 -1.22
CA GLN A 26 -10.31 -4.49 -0.16
C GLN A 26 -11.84 -4.43 -0.13
N SER A 27 -12.43 -3.22 -0.24
CA SER A 27 -13.89 -3.06 -0.30
C SER A 27 -14.47 -3.76 -1.51
N THR A 28 -13.91 -3.55 -2.70
CA THR A 28 -14.40 -4.19 -3.94
C THR A 28 -14.31 -5.72 -3.87
N LEU A 29 -13.25 -6.27 -3.27
CA LEU A 29 -13.11 -7.71 -3.06
C LEU A 29 -14.13 -8.25 -2.05
N SER A 30 -14.44 -7.49 -1.00
CA SER A 30 -15.51 -7.84 -0.04
C SER A 30 -16.87 -7.85 -0.71
N ASP A 31 -17.20 -6.82 -1.49
CA ASP A 31 -18.48 -6.73 -2.21
C ASP A 31 -18.65 -7.88 -3.21
N LEU A 32 -17.55 -8.25 -3.89
CA LEU A 32 -17.51 -9.39 -4.80
C LEU A 32 -17.72 -10.73 -4.07
N ASP A 33 -17.10 -10.91 -2.89
CA ASP A 33 -17.25 -12.12 -2.06
C ASP A 33 -18.69 -12.26 -1.54
N ASP A 34 -19.31 -11.17 -1.10
CA ASP A 34 -20.69 -11.15 -0.65
C ASP A 34 -21.67 -11.46 -1.79
N ALA A 35 -21.46 -10.87 -2.97
CA ALA A 35 -22.27 -11.15 -4.16
C ALA A 35 -22.13 -12.62 -4.61
N ALA A 36 -20.91 -13.17 -4.60
CA ALA A 36 -20.67 -14.56 -4.94
C ALA A 36 -21.34 -15.52 -3.95
N LYS A 37 -21.32 -15.20 -2.65
CA LYS A 37 -21.96 -16.00 -1.60
C LYS A 37 -23.47 -16.06 -1.71
N GLN A 38 -24.12 -15.01 -2.21
CA GLN A 38 -25.59 -15.00 -2.41
C GLN A 38 -26.05 -16.06 -3.41
N HIS A 39 -25.24 -16.33 -4.44
CA HIS A 39 -25.54 -17.33 -5.47
C HIS A 39 -24.94 -18.71 -5.17
N LEU A 40 -24.25 -18.87 -4.03
CA LEU A 40 -23.49 -20.08 -3.70
C LEU A 40 -24.38 -21.32 -3.49
N ALA A 41 -25.66 -21.10 -3.18
CA ALA A 41 -26.69 -22.15 -3.13
C ALA A 41 -27.01 -22.74 -4.52
N GLU A 42 -26.80 -21.97 -5.59
CA GLU A 42 -27.08 -22.35 -6.98
C GLU A 42 -25.85 -22.98 -7.67
N TRP A 43 -24.68 -22.89 -7.04
CA TRP A 43 -23.43 -23.34 -7.62
C TRP A 43 -23.21 -24.84 -7.43
N SER A 44 -22.82 -25.50 -8.52
CA SER A 44 -22.26 -26.85 -8.48
C SER A 44 -20.92 -26.88 -7.73
N SER A 45 -20.48 -28.07 -7.32
CA SER A 45 -19.22 -28.25 -6.57
C SER A 45 -18.02 -27.62 -7.30
N ASP A 46 -17.90 -27.82 -8.61
CA ASP A 46 -16.78 -27.30 -9.41
C ASP A 46 -16.72 -25.77 -9.43
N ALA A 47 -17.87 -25.09 -9.44
CA ALA A 47 -17.94 -23.63 -9.39
C ALA A 47 -17.48 -23.09 -8.03
N ARG A 48 -17.81 -23.81 -6.94
CA ARG A 48 -17.33 -23.47 -5.58
C ARG A 48 -15.82 -23.62 -5.47
N ASP A 49 -15.25 -24.67 -6.06
CA ASP A 49 -13.80 -24.89 -6.04
C ASP A 49 -13.05 -23.82 -6.84
N ALA A 50 -13.55 -23.48 -8.03
CA ALA A 50 -13.00 -22.40 -8.84
C ALA A 50 -13.06 -21.04 -8.12
N TYR A 51 -14.15 -20.79 -7.42
CA TYR A 51 -14.32 -19.60 -6.58
C TYR A 51 -13.33 -19.56 -5.43
N ASN A 52 -13.20 -20.64 -4.65
CA ASN A 52 -12.27 -20.70 -3.53
C ASN A 52 -10.83 -20.45 -3.98
N LEU A 53 -10.46 -20.97 -5.16
CA LEU A 53 -9.14 -20.71 -5.77
C LEU A 53 -8.97 -19.24 -6.16
N ALA A 54 -9.98 -18.63 -6.77
CA ALA A 54 -9.96 -17.21 -7.12
C ALA A 54 -9.88 -16.32 -5.86
N LYS A 55 -10.66 -16.69 -4.83
CA LYS A 55 -10.68 -16.01 -3.54
C LYS A 55 -9.32 -16.01 -2.87
N ALA A 56 -8.69 -17.17 -2.76
CA ALA A 56 -7.36 -17.28 -2.18
C ALA A 56 -6.32 -16.40 -2.91
N LYS A 57 -6.41 -16.31 -4.25
CA LYS A 57 -5.51 -15.48 -5.05
C LYS A 57 -5.69 -13.99 -4.78
N TRP A 58 -6.94 -13.51 -4.78
CA TRP A 58 -7.17 -12.08 -4.54
C TRP A 58 -6.88 -11.70 -3.08
N ASP A 59 -7.13 -12.60 -2.12
CA ASP A 59 -6.88 -12.35 -0.69
C ASP A 59 -5.37 -12.17 -0.49
N THR A 60 -4.58 -13.09 -1.07
CA THR A 60 -3.11 -13.01 -1.06
C THR A 60 -2.61 -11.71 -1.70
N ALA A 61 -3.18 -11.30 -2.83
CA ALA A 61 -2.78 -10.07 -3.50
C ALA A 61 -3.12 -8.81 -2.67
N ALA A 62 -4.29 -8.79 -2.01
CA ALA A 62 -4.70 -7.70 -1.13
C ALA A 62 -3.78 -7.59 0.09
N ASP A 63 -3.39 -8.72 0.70
CA ASP A 63 -2.44 -8.75 1.81
C ASP A 63 -1.06 -8.24 1.38
N GLN A 64 -0.60 -8.61 0.18
CA GLN A 64 0.67 -8.12 -0.38
C GLN A 64 0.67 -6.60 -0.58
N MET A 65 -0.46 -6.00 -0.96
CA MET A 65 -0.59 -4.54 -1.08
C MET A 65 -0.40 -3.85 0.28
N ALA A 66 -0.99 -4.39 1.34
CA ALA A 66 -0.82 -3.85 2.69
C ALA A 66 0.63 -3.94 3.17
N VAL A 67 1.32 -5.05 2.86
CA VAL A 67 2.75 -5.22 3.16
C VAL A 67 3.61 -4.20 2.41
N GLN A 68 3.37 -4.03 1.11
CA GLN A 68 4.12 -3.08 0.27
C GLN A 68 3.89 -1.63 0.73
N LEU A 69 2.66 -1.29 1.13
CA LEU A 69 2.36 0.01 1.72
C LEU A 69 3.17 0.24 3.01
N GLY A 70 3.22 -0.75 3.92
CA GLY A 70 4.02 -0.64 5.15
C GLY A 70 5.52 -0.47 4.89
N GLN A 71 6.04 -1.16 3.87
CA GLN A 71 7.43 -0.99 3.42
C GLN A 71 7.67 0.42 2.86
N ALA A 72 6.73 0.95 2.06
CA ALA A 72 6.81 2.29 1.50
C ALA A 72 6.77 3.36 2.60
N THR A 73 5.84 3.27 3.57
CA THR A 73 5.78 4.16 4.74
C THR A 73 7.09 4.17 5.50
N THR A 74 7.67 2.99 5.75
CA THR A 74 8.96 2.86 6.46
C THR A 74 10.09 3.53 5.68
N ALA A 75 10.16 3.32 4.36
CA ALA A 75 11.17 3.92 3.51
C ALA A 75 11.05 5.46 3.49
N VAL A 76 9.84 6.01 3.40
CA VAL A 76 9.59 7.45 3.44
C VAL A 76 10.00 8.05 4.79
N GLY A 77 9.67 7.38 5.90
CA GLY A 77 10.10 7.80 7.25
C GLY A 77 11.62 7.90 7.36
N ASN A 78 12.34 6.85 6.93
CA ASN A 78 13.80 6.83 6.92
C ASN A 78 14.38 7.99 6.08
N ILE A 79 13.82 8.26 4.90
CA ILE A 79 14.28 9.36 4.03
C ILE A 79 14.12 10.71 4.73
N GLY A 80 12.99 10.94 5.42
CA GLY A 80 12.76 12.17 6.19
C GLY A 80 13.76 12.37 7.32
N GLU A 81 14.09 11.30 8.05
CA GLU A 81 15.10 11.32 9.11
C GLU A 81 16.50 11.63 8.57
N TYR A 82 16.90 11.00 7.47
CA TYR A 82 18.20 11.25 6.83
C TYR A 82 18.32 12.67 6.29
N TYR A 83 17.26 13.20 5.67
CA TYR A 83 17.24 14.59 5.19
C TYR A 83 17.39 15.59 6.33
N THR A 84 16.56 15.45 7.39
CA THR A 84 16.58 16.35 8.54
C THR A 84 17.92 16.30 9.28
N SER A 85 18.49 15.11 9.42
CA SER A 85 19.78 14.92 10.08
C SER A 85 20.94 15.48 9.23
N GLY A 86 20.89 15.30 7.91
CA GLY A 86 21.88 15.83 6.99
C GLY A 86 21.88 17.36 6.94
N GLU A 87 20.70 18.00 6.92
CA GLU A 87 20.59 19.46 7.00
C GLU A 87 21.13 20.01 8.33
N LYS A 88 20.73 19.41 9.47
CA LYS A 88 21.26 19.80 10.79
C LYS A 88 22.77 19.65 10.89
N TYR A 89 23.32 18.58 10.33
CA TYR A 89 24.76 18.37 10.28
C TYR A 89 25.44 19.44 9.43
N GLY A 90 24.90 19.71 8.24
CA GLY A 90 25.39 20.77 7.35
C GLY A 90 25.38 22.15 8.00
N THR A 91 24.28 22.55 8.66
CA THR A 91 24.20 23.83 9.37
C THR A 91 25.17 23.89 10.55
N SER A 92 25.32 22.81 11.32
CA SER A 92 26.27 22.76 12.45
C SER A 92 27.73 22.94 12.03
N LEU A 93 28.06 22.61 10.78
CA LEU A 93 29.39 22.74 10.20
C LEU A 93 29.73 24.18 9.80
N TRP A 94 28.72 25.02 9.56
CA TRP A 94 28.86 26.44 9.23
C TRP A 94 28.62 27.36 10.43
N GLU A 95 28.09 26.83 11.54
CA GLU A 95 27.93 27.52 12.82
C GLU A 95 29.16 27.38 13.75
N GLN A 96 30.21 26.63 13.34
CA GLN A 96 31.54 26.60 13.97
C GLN A 96 32.51 27.55 13.28
#